data_AF-A0A2M8B3K8-F1
#
_entry.id   AF-A0A2M8B3K8-F1
#
_cell.length_a   1.000
_cell.length_b   1.000
_cell.length_c   1.000
_cell.angle_alpha   90.00
_cell.angle_beta   90.00
_cell.angle_gamma   90.00
#
_symmetry.space_group_name_H-M   'P 1'
#
loop_
_entity.id
_entity.type
_entity.pdbx_description
1 polymer ?
#
loop_
_entity_poly.entity_id
_entity_poly.type
_entity_poly.pdbx_seq_one_letter_code
_entity_poly.pdbx_strand_id
1 'polypeptide(L)'
;MKKKILSDFRGAVPSKGKSDFEEERSRAKKAVAARVRNEDGTGTGKNPPGALRMVKRYWEDLTEGERFTCRPVAFDREGIVAFGKEYDPLPFHADEAAAARSIFGDVIA
;
A
#
# COMPACT_ATOMS: atom_id res chain seq x y z
N MET A 1 11.70 -19.05 -28.54
CA MET A 1 10.45 -19.06 -27.74
C MET A 1 10.37 -17.81 -26.85
N LYS A 2 9.82 -16.68 -27.32
CA LYS A 2 9.69 -15.43 -26.53
C LYS A 2 8.37 -14.66 -26.75
N LYS A 3 7.36 -15.26 -27.39
CA LYS A 3 6.16 -14.53 -27.86
C LYS A 3 4.81 -15.06 -27.35
N LYS A 4 4.78 -15.94 -26.34
CA LYS A 4 3.54 -16.65 -25.95
C LYS A 4 2.98 -16.31 -24.56
N ILE A 5 3.51 -15.30 -23.86
CA ILE A 5 3.11 -15.01 -22.46
C ILE A 5 2.09 -13.85 -22.37
N LEU A 6 1.87 -13.11 -23.46
CA LEU A 6 1.10 -11.85 -23.40
C LEU A 6 -0.34 -11.93 -23.97
N SER A 7 -0.79 -13.06 -24.52
CA SER A 7 -2.08 -13.11 -25.23
C SER A 7 -3.32 -13.26 -24.33
N ASP A 8 -3.17 -13.69 -23.07
CA ASP A 8 -4.31 -14.24 -22.30
C ASP A 8 -4.82 -13.30 -21.18
N PHE A 9 -4.28 -12.07 -21.09
CA PHE A 9 -4.62 -11.07 -20.05
C PHE A 9 -5.83 -10.19 -20.40
N ARG A 10 -7.01 -10.78 -20.63
CA ARG A 10 -8.27 -10.02 -20.64
C ARG A 10 -9.35 -10.74 -19.83
N GLY A 11 -9.12 -10.85 -18.53
CA GLY A 11 -10.23 -10.97 -17.56
C GLY A 11 -10.75 -9.57 -17.22
N ALA A 12 -12.06 -9.36 -17.28
CA ALA A 12 -12.66 -8.09 -16.86
C ALA A 12 -12.49 -7.93 -15.33
N VAL A 13 -11.81 -6.86 -14.91
CA VAL A 13 -11.80 -6.43 -13.51
C VAL A 13 -13.20 -5.90 -13.19
N PRO A 14 -13.92 -6.45 -12.21
CA PRO A 14 -15.23 -5.92 -11.83
C PRO A 14 -15.04 -4.48 -11.32
N SER A 15 -15.73 -3.52 -11.93
CA SER A 15 -15.67 -2.12 -11.51
C SER A 15 -16.38 -1.95 -10.17
N LYS A 16 -15.63 -1.76 -9.09
CA LYS A 16 -16.17 -1.33 -7.79
C LYS A 16 -16.69 0.10 -7.86
N GLY A 17 -17.81 0.38 -7.20
CA GLY A 17 -18.39 1.72 -7.08
C GLY A 17 -17.60 2.59 -6.09
N LYS A 18 -17.73 3.92 -6.19
CA LYS A 18 -17.06 4.88 -5.27
C LYS A 18 -17.40 4.63 -3.79
N SER A 19 -18.59 4.11 -3.49
CA SER A 19 -19.01 3.72 -2.14
C SER A 19 -18.18 2.58 -1.56
N ASP A 20 -17.84 1.61 -2.42
CA ASP A 20 -17.18 0.37 -2.05
C ASP A 20 -15.72 0.68 -1.64
N PHE A 21 -15.09 1.62 -2.34
CA PHE A 21 -13.75 2.13 -1.99
C PHE A 21 -13.73 2.89 -0.66
N GLU A 22 -14.75 3.68 -0.33
CA GLU A 22 -14.79 4.44 0.93
C GLU A 22 -14.97 3.50 2.14
N GLU A 23 -15.78 2.45 1.98
CA GLU A 23 -16.01 1.43 3.00
C GLU A 23 -14.77 0.54 3.21
N GLU A 24 -14.12 0.11 2.14
CA GLU A 24 -12.87 -0.66 2.18
C GLU A 24 -11.73 0.18 2.79
N ARG A 25 -11.64 1.46 2.41
CA ARG A 25 -10.71 2.43 3.01
C ARG A 25 -10.99 2.66 4.49
N SER A 26 -12.26 2.70 4.90
CA SER A 26 -12.65 2.81 6.31
C SER A 26 -12.25 1.57 7.11
N ARG A 27 -12.48 0.38 6.55
CA ARG A 27 -12.08 -0.90 7.15
C ARG A 27 -10.56 -1.02 7.27
N ALA A 28 -9.82 -0.63 6.23
CA ALA A 28 -8.36 -0.59 6.23
C ALA A 28 -7.83 0.42 7.27
N LYS A 29 -8.40 1.63 7.33
CA LYS A 29 -8.07 2.63 8.36
C LYS A 29 -8.31 2.10 9.78
N LYS A 30 -9.41 1.38 10.01
CA LYS A 30 -9.74 0.78 11.31
C LYS A 30 -8.79 -0.36 11.69
N ALA A 31 -8.41 -1.21 10.73
CA ALA A 31 -7.46 -2.30 10.93
C ALA A 31 -6.04 -1.79 11.24
N VAL A 32 -5.58 -0.74 10.53
CA VAL A 32 -4.31 -0.06 10.81
C VAL A 32 -4.35 0.61 12.19
N ALA A 33 -5.43 1.33 12.51
CA ALA A 33 -5.57 2.00 13.82
C ALA A 33 -5.61 1.03 15.00
N ALA A 34 -6.17 -0.17 14.83
CA ALA A 34 -6.19 -1.20 15.85
C ALA A 34 -4.79 -1.80 16.12
N ARG A 35 -3.92 -1.86 15.12
CA ARG A 35 -2.54 -2.36 15.24
C ARG A 35 -1.57 -1.37 15.90
N VAL A 36 -1.86 -0.07 15.82
CA VAL A 36 -1.01 1.01 16.39
C VAL A 36 -1.09 1.11 17.93
N ARG A 37 -2.04 0.42 18.59
CA ARG A 37 -2.35 0.66 20.01
C ARG A 37 -1.46 -0.07 21.02
N ASN A 38 -0.48 -0.86 20.59
CA ASN A 38 0.35 -1.71 21.47
C ASN A 38 1.84 -1.35 21.37
N GLU A 39 2.23 -0.13 21.73
CA GLU A 39 3.64 0.21 22.02
C GLU A 39 3.70 1.14 23.25
N ASP A 40 3.67 0.50 24.41
CA ASP A 40 4.43 0.73 25.64
C ASP A 40 4.82 2.18 25.98
N GLY A 41 4.07 2.76 26.92
CA GLY A 41 4.35 4.06 27.50
C GLY A 41 5.53 4.04 28.46
N THR A 42 6.58 4.79 28.13
CA THR A 42 7.39 5.57 29.08
C THR A 42 7.91 6.82 28.36
N GLY A 43 7.45 8.00 28.75
CA GLY A 43 7.81 9.23 28.05
C GLY A 43 7.23 10.46 28.72
N THR A 44 8.02 11.04 29.61
CA THR A 44 7.81 12.31 30.31
C THR A 44 7.22 13.41 29.45
N GLY A 45 6.33 14.22 30.02
CA GLY A 45 5.59 15.29 29.35
C GLY A 45 6.45 16.18 28.44
N LYS A 46 6.23 16.03 27.13
CA LYS A 46 6.38 16.97 26.02
C LYS A 46 5.77 16.21 24.83
N ASN A 47 4.92 16.88 24.04
CA ASN A 47 4.18 16.26 22.94
C ASN A 47 5.05 15.27 22.14
N PRO A 48 4.56 14.05 21.82
CA PRO A 48 5.36 13.11 21.06
C PRO A 48 5.69 13.71 19.69
N PRO A 49 6.96 13.70 19.26
CA PRO A 49 7.31 14.06 17.90
C PRO A 49 6.66 13.03 16.98
N GLY A 50 5.59 13.41 16.27
CA GLY A 50 4.92 12.50 15.34
C GLY A 50 3.40 12.67 15.21
N ALA A 51 2.76 13.49 16.05
CA ALA A 51 1.39 13.92 15.78
C ALA A 51 1.41 14.95 14.64
N LEU A 52 1.49 14.46 13.39
CA LEU A 52 1.32 15.27 12.19
C LEU A 52 -0.06 15.90 12.21
N ARG A 53 -0.15 17.13 12.73
CA ARG A 53 -1.30 17.99 12.52
C ARG A 53 -1.29 18.31 11.04
N MET A 54 -2.21 17.71 10.28
CA MET A 54 -2.39 17.99 8.85
C MET A 54 -2.94 19.41 8.69
N VAL A 55 -2.06 20.40 8.88
CA VAL A 55 -2.34 21.79 8.59
C VAL A 55 -2.33 21.95 7.09
N LYS A 56 -3.39 22.53 6.53
CA LYS A 56 -3.45 22.87 5.11
C LYS A 56 -2.31 23.85 4.83
N ARG A 57 -1.39 23.45 3.96
CA ARG A 57 -0.28 24.30 3.49
C ARG A 57 -0.57 24.78 2.09
N TYR A 58 -0.04 25.95 1.76
CA TYR A 58 -0.07 26.54 0.43
C TYR A 58 1.30 26.42 -0.22
N TRP A 59 1.38 26.82 -1.48
CA TRP A 59 2.58 26.68 -2.29
C TRP A 59 3.76 27.46 -1.70
N GLU A 60 3.48 28.66 -1.21
CA GLU A 60 4.44 29.61 -0.64
C GLU A 60 5.04 29.14 0.70
N ASP A 61 4.41 28.15 1.33
CA ASP A 61 4.90 27.58 2.60
C ASP A 61 5.98 26.53 2.38
N LEU A 62 6.14 26.00 1.16
CA LEU A 62 7.09 24.93 0.85
C LEU A 62 8.50 25.49 0.67
N THR A 63 9.49 24.83 1.27
CA THR A 63 10.89 25.22 1.14
C THR A 63 11.67 24.20 0.33
N GLU A 64 12.60 24.66 -0.51
CA GLU A 64 13.46 23.76 -1.29
C GLU A 64 14.29 22.88 -0.35
N GLY A 65 14.31 21.58 -0.62
CA GLY A 65 15.02 20.60 0.20
C GLY A 65 14.26 20.13 1.45
N GLU A 66 13.03 20.59 1.67
CA GLU A 66 12.18 20.11 2.76
C GLU A 66 11.91 18.59 2.64
N ARG A 67 11.96 17.88 3.77
CA ARG A 67 11.75 16.43 3.84
C ARG A 67 10.62 16.09 4.81
N PHE A 68 9.79 15.14 4.41
CA PHE A 68 8.70 14.61 5.21
C PHE A 68 8.97 13.17 5.57
N THR A 69 8.76 12.82 6.84
CA THR A 69 8.79 11.43 7.28
C THR A 69 7.38 10.88 7.24
N CYS A 70 7.15 9.92 6.34
CA CYS A 70 5.89 9.18 6.29
C CYS A 70 5.83 8.16 7.43
N ARG A 71 4.62 7.81 7.85
CA ARG A 71 4.45 6.67 8.76
C ARG A 71 4.82 5.38 8.03
N PRO A 72 5.48 4.43 8.70
CA PRO A 72 5.76 3.13 8.12
C PRO A 72 4.44 2.39 7.81
N VAL A 73 4.45 1.62 6.73
CA VAL A 73 3.35 0.73 6.33
C VAL A 73 3.94 -0.65 6.15
N ALA A 74 3.35 -1.65 6.81
CA ALA A 74 3.71 -3.04 6.62
C ALA A 74 3.02 -3.57 5.35
N PHE A 75 3.79 -4.22 4.49
CA PHE A 75 3.28 -4.97 3.34
C PHE A 75 3.47 -6.45 3.65
N ASP A 76 2.37 -7.18 3.75
CA ASP A 76 2.36 -8.64 3.78
C ASP A 76 2.18 -9.19 2.36
N ARG A 77 2.43 -10.50 2.23
CA ARG A 77 2.37 -11.21 0.94
C ARG A 77 0.97 -11.08 0.31
N GLU A 78 -0.05 -11.25 1.13
CA GLU A 78 -1.44 -11.19 0.72
C GLU A 78 -1.81 -9.80 0.18
N GLY A 79 -1.32 -8.73 0.84
CA GLY A 79 -1.50 -7.35 0.41
C GLY A 79 -0.82 -7.04 -0.93
N ILE A 80 0.40 -7.56 -1.14
CA ILE A 80 1.12 -7.43 -2.41
C ILE A 80 0.30 -8.06 -3.55
N VAL A 81 -0.16 -9.30 -3.35
CA VAL A 81 -0.92 -10.04 -4.37
C VAL A 81 -2.27 -9.39 -4.65
N ALA A 82 -2.98 -8.95 -3.61
CA ALA A 82 -4.26 -8.26 -3.77
C ALA A 82 -4.10 -6.95 -4.55
N PHE A 83 -3.08 -6.15 -4.22
CA PHE A 83 -2.78 -4.90 -4.91
C PHE A 83 -2.40 -5.14 -6.37
N GLY A 84 -1.51 -6.10 -6.63
CA GLY A 84 -1.11 -6.48 -8.00
C GLY A 84 -2.32 -6.91 -8.84
N LYS A 85 -3.21 -7.75 -8.30
CA LYS A 85 -4.42 -8.16 -9.03
C LYS A 85 -5.34 -7.01 -9.42
N GLU A 86 -5.46 -6.01 -8.56
CA GLU A 86 -6.40 -4.91 -8.77
C GLU A 86 -5.82 -3.79 -9.65
N TYR A 87 -4.55 -3.45 -9.45
CA TYR A 87 -3.97 -2.23 -10.01
C TYR A 87 -2.84 -2.46 -11.01
N ASP A 88 -2.08 -3.55 -10.89
CA ASP A 88 -0.97 -3.85 -11.80
C ASP A 88 -0.75 -5.37 -11.97
N PRO A 89 -1.54 -6.05 -12.82
CA PRO A 89 -1.63 -7.51 -12.86
C PRO A 89 -0.49 -8.18 -13.62
N LEU A 90 0.75 -7.70 -13.45
CA LEU A 90 1.92 -8.45 -13.94
C LEU A 90 2.00 -9.79 -13.19
N PRO A 91 2.37 -10.89 -13.88
CA PRO A 91 2.34 -12.23 -13.30
C PRO A 91 3.09 -12.39 -11.97
N PHE A 92 4.23 -11.71 -11.81
CA PHE A 92 5.05 -11.76 -10.60
C PHE A 92 4.57 -10.84 -9.46
N HIS A 93 3.53 -10.04 -9.68
CA HIS A 93 2.82 -9.29 -8.63
C HIS A 93 1.53 -9.99 -8.19
N ALA A 94 0.91 -10.80 -9.05
CA ALA A 94 -0.46 -11.29 -8.85
C ALA A 94 -0.60 -12.81 -8.68
N ASP A 95 0.41 -13.60 -9.07
CA ASP A 95 0.35 -15.07 -9.04
C ASP A 95 1.65 -15.68 -8.52
N GLU A 96 1.58 -16.38 -7.39
CA GLU A 96 2.76 -16.94 -6.73
C GLU A 96 3.48 -18.00 -7.58
N ALA A 97 2.73 -18.83 -8.30
CA ALA A 97 3.32 -19.86 -9.13
C ALA A 97 4.06 -19.25 -10.33
N ALA A 98 3.52 -18.19 -10.93
CA ALA A 98 4.16 -17.43 -11.99
C ALA A 98 5.38 -16.67 -11.47
N ALA A 99 5.28 -16.08 -10.28
CA ALA A 99 6.39 -15.39 -9.63
C ALA A 99 7.55 -16.33 -9.31
N ALA A 100 7.26 -17.55 -8.82
CA ALA A 100 8.26 -18.58 -8.54
C ALA A 100 9.05 -19.05 -9.78
N ARG A 101 8.43 -18.95 -10.97
CA ARG A 101 9.09 -19.27 -12.26
C ARG A 101 9.80 -18.07 -12.88
N SER A 102 9.66 -16.89 -12.29
CA SER A 102 10.32 -15.68 -12.74
C SER A 102 11.75 -15.58 -12.20
N ILE A 103 12.50 -14.59 -12.66
CA ILE A 103 13.84 -14.28 -12.13
C ILE A 103 13.82 -13.87 -10.66
N PHE A 104 12.67 -13.47 -10.13
CA PHE A 104 12.52 -13.01 -8.76
C PHE A 104 12.33 -14.16 -7.77
N GLY A 105 11.86 -15.32 -8.24
CA GLY A 105 11.67 -16.53 -7.43
C GLY A 105 10.52 -16.48 -6.42
N ASP A 106 9.88 -15.33 -6.23
CA ASP A 106 8.71 -15.13 -5.36
C ASP A 106 7.92 -13.87 -5.79
N VAL A 107 6.75 -13.65 -5.20
CA VAL A 107 5.96 -12.42 -5.43
C VAL A 107 6.70 -11.20 -4.89
N ILE A 108 6.64 -10.12 -5.67
CA ILE A 108 7.27 -8.85 -5.33
C ILE A 108 6.25 -7.71 -5.42
N ALA A 109 6.49 -6.65 -4.65
CA ALA A 109 5.72 -5.41 -4.70
C ALA A 109 6.29 -4.41 -5.71
#